data_AF-A0A4U7JK18-F1
#
_entry.id   AF-A0A4U7JK18-F1
#
_cell.length_a   1.000
_cell.length_b   1.000
_cell.length_c   1.000
_cell.angle_alpha   90.00
_cell.angle_beta   90.00
_cell.angle_gamma   90.00
#
_symmetry.space_group_name_H-M   'P 1'
#
loop_
_entity.id
_entity.type
_entity.pdbx_description
1 polymer ?
#
loop_
_entity_poly.entity_id
_entity_poly.type
_entity_poly.pdbx_seq_one_letter_code
_entity_poly.pdbx_strand_id
1 'polypeptide(L)' 'MSNPKKPLVPESRDALTKFKLECAAEIGRLQYCKENNDHYKGDLTARQNGSEGGPIGGQMVKKMIEMYEQNITQQ' A
#
# COMPACT_ATOMS: atom_id res chain seq x y z
N MET A 1 0.38 -19.81 -4.80
CA MET A 1 -0.35 -18.55 -5.07
C MET A 1 -0.45 -17.75 -3.78
N SER A 2 -0.15 -16.45 -3.80
CA SER A 2 -0.30 -15.59 -2.60
C SER A 2 -1.78 -15.40 -2.30
N ASN A 3 -2.21 -15.80 -1.11
CA ASN A 3 -3.59 -15.63 -0.68
C ASN A 3 -3.81 -14.14 -0.35
N PRO A 4 -4.70 -13.41 -1.04
CA PRO A 4 -4.86 -11.98 -0.81
C PRO A 4 -5.32 -11.75 0.62
N LYS A 5 -4.54 -10.95 1.38
CA LYS A 5 -4.94 -10.59 2.74
C LYS A 5 -6.28 -9.86 2.69
N LYS A 6 -7.23 -10.32 3.51
CA LYS A 6 -8.53 -9.69 3.66
C LYS A 6 -8.38 -8.53 4.65
N PRO A 7 -8.85 -7.31 4.31
CA PRO A 7 -8.90 -6.23 5.27
C PRO A 7 -9.84 -6.59 6.43
N LEU A 8 -9.65 -5.95 7.58
CA LEU A 8 -10.51 -6.14 8.77
C LEU A 8 -11.97 -5.79 8.47
N VAL A 9 -12.19 -4.75 7.67
CA VAL A 9 -13.49 -4.37 7.12
C VAL A 9 -13.52 -4.81 5.65
N PRO A 10 -14.19 -5.91 5.28
CA PRO A 10 -14.16 -6.46 3.92
C PRO A 10 -14.51 -5.45 2.83
N GLU A 11 -15.48 -4.57 3.10
CA GLU A 11 -16.01 -3.54 2.20
C GLU A 11 -14.98 -2.45 1.90
N SER A 12 -13.97 -2.28 2.76
CA SER A 12 -12.91 -1.28 2.58
C SER A 12 -11.86 -1.67 1.55
N ARG A 13 -11.93 -2.89 0.98
CA ARG A 13 -10.90 -3.43 0.07
C ARG A 13 -10.60 -2.50 -1.11
N ASP A 14 -11.63 -1.99 -1.77
CA ASP A 14 -11.47 -1.15 -2.95
C ASP A 14 -10.93 0.23 -2.58
N ALA A 15 -11.40 0.79 -1.47
CA ALA A 15 -10.89 2.04 -0.92
C ALA A 15 -9.41 1.93 -0.54
N LEU A 16 -9.00 0.85 0.13
CA LEU A 16 -7.61 0.58 0.49
C LEU A 16 -6.73 0.34 -0.75
N THR A 17 -7.29 -0.25 -1.80
CA THR A 17 -6.56 -0.45 -3.06
C THR A 17 -6.30 0.89 -3.76
N LYS A 18 -7.30 1.78 -3.82
CA LYS A 18 -7.14 3.14 -4.34
C LYS A 18 -6.12 3.93 -3.52
N PHE A 19 -6.26 3.90 -2.19
CA PHE A 19 -5.34 4.57 -1.27
C PHE A 19 -3.89 4.11 -1.45
N LYS A 20 -3.67 2.80 -1.64
CA LYS A 20 -2.34 2.25 -1.94
C LYS A 20 -1.78 2.81 -3.25
N LEU A 21 -2.59 2.90 -4.30
CA LEU A 21 -2.16 3.44 -5.60
C LEU A 21 -1.83 4.92 -5.51
N GLU A 22 -2.62 5.71 -4.78
CA GLU A 22 -2.33 7.13 -4.51
C GLU A 22 -1.01 7.29 -3.77
N CYS A 23 -0.80 6.54 -2.68
CA CYS A 23 0.46 6.56 -1.92
C CYS A 23 1.65 6.16 -2.80
N ALA A 24 1.49 5.17 -3.68
CA ALA A 24 2.53 4.75 -4.61
C ALA A 24 2.82 5.81 -5.67
N ALA A 25 1.79 6.50 -6.18
CA ALA A 25 1.94 7.58 -7.15
C ALA A 25 2.76 8.74 -6.58
N GLU A 26 2.45 9.16 -5.34
CA GLU A 26 3.14 10.26 -4.66
C GLU A 26 4.64 10.05 -4.50
N ILE A 27 5.05 8.80 -4.28
CA ILE A 27 6.46 8.45 -4.07
C ILE A 27 7.13 7.90 -5.33
N GLY A 28 6.46 7.99 -6.51
CA GLY A 28 7.02 7.58 -7.80
C GLY A 28 7.24 6.06 -7.95
N ARG A 29 6.36 5.25 -7.33
CA ARG A 29 6.50 3.79 -7.21
C ARG A 29 5.31 2.99 -7.77
N LEU A 30 4.47 3.63 -8.57
CA LEU A 30 3.27 3.02 -9.16
C LEU A 30 3.58 1.70 -9.90
N GLN A 31 4.73 1.61 -10.56
CA GLN A 31 5.21 0.41 -11.30
C GLN A 31 5.44 -0.82 -10.42
N TYR A 32 5.52 -0.66 -9.09
CA TYR A 32 5.70 -1.75 -8.16
C TYR A 32 4.39 -2.25 -7.53
N CYS A 33 3.26 -1.60 -7.83
CA CYS A 33 1.94 -2.07 -7.45
C CYS A 33 1.43 -3.14 -8.41
N LYS A 34 0.94 -4.25 -7.86
CA LYS A 34 0.36 -5.35 -8.66
C LYS A 34 -0.76 -4.87 -9.58
N GLU A 35 -1.60 -3.96 -9.10
CA GLU A 35 -2.76 -3.46 -9.83
C GLU A 35 -2.40 -2.57 -11.02
N ASN A 36 -1.16 -2.06 -11.07
CA ASN A 36 -0.66 -1.25 -12.18
C ASN A 36 0.37 -2.02 -13.03
N ASN A 37 1.03 -3.03 -12.46
CA ASN A 37 1.99 -3.88 -13.15
C ASN A 37 1.88 -5.32 -12.64
N ASP A 38 1.39 -6.21 -13.51
CA ASP A 38 1.17 -7.63 -13.19
C ASP A 38 2.41 -8.51 -13.40
N HIS A 39 3.61 -7.92 -13.42
CA HIS A 39 4.85 -8.71 -13.46
C HIS A 39 4.92 -9.64 -12.25
N TYR A 40 5.20 -10.93 -12.51
CA TYR A 40 5.38 -11.93 -11.47
C TYR A 40 6.60 -11.58 -10.60
N LYS A 41 6.36 -11.33 -9.32
CA LYS A 41 7.40 -10.97 -8.34
C LYS A 41 7.90 -12.15 -7.49
N GLY A 42 7.50 -13.37 -7.82
CA GLY A 42 7.83 -14.56 -7.01
C GLY A 42 9.29 -15.00 -7.12
N ASP A 43 9.97 -14.65 -8.21
CA ASP A 43 11.39 -14.97 -8.41
C ASP A 43 12.33 -13.88 -7.83
N LEU A 44 11.77 -12.76 -7.39
CA LEU A 44 12.54 -11.69 -6.76
C LEU A 44 12.93 -12.06 -5.33
N THR A 45 14.15 -11.70 -4.94
CA THR A 45 14.61 -11.89 -3.57
C THR A 45 13.71 -11.14 -2.57
N ALA A 46 13.60 -11.66 -1.34
CA ALA A 46 12.85 -10.99 -0.28
C ALA A 46 13.34 -9.55 -0.03
N ARG A 47 14.66 -9.32 -0.14
CA ARG A 47 15.27 -8.00 -0.07
C ARG A 47 14.76 -7.08 -1.17
N GLN A 48 14.71 -7.55 -2.42
CA GLN A 48 14.23 -6.75 -3.55
C GLN A 48 12.75 -6.38 -3.37
N ASN A 49 11.90 -7.38 -3.11
CA ASN A 49 10.47 -7.17 -2.86
C ASN A 49 10.21 -6.18 -1.71
N GLY A 50 10.97 -6.30 -0.62
CA GLY A 50 10.91 -5.36 0.50
C GLY A 50 11.36 -3.95 0.10
N SER A 51 12.45 -3.83 -0.67
CA SER A 51 12.97 -2.53 -1.10
C SER A 51 12.05 -1.81 -2.10
N GLU A 52 11.31 -2.53 -2.94
CA GLU A 52 10.37 -1.99 -3.92
C GLU A 52 9.00 -1.65 -3.32
N GLY A 53 8.41 -2.59 -2.58
CA GLY A 53 7.06 -2.46 -2.03
C GLY A 53 6.98 -1.81 -0.65
N GLY A 54 8.04 -1.94 0.16
CA GLY A 54 8.09 -1.45 1.54
C GLY A 54 7.76 0.04 1.67
N PRO A 55 8.37 0.94 0.86
CA PRO A 55 8.07 2.36 0.92
C PRO A 55 6.60 2.73 0.64
N ILE A 56 5.90 1.95 -0.19
CA ILE A 56 4.47 2.17 -0.46
C ILE A 56 3.65 1.93 0.81
N GLY A 57 3.90 0.79 1.49
CA GLY A 57 3.26 0.49 2.77
C GLY A 57 3.62 1.51 3.86
N GLY A 58 4.88 1.95 3.89
CA GLY A 58 5.33 3.02 4.82
C GLY A 58 4.57 4.33 4.60
N GLN A 59 4.38 4.75 3.34
CA GLN A 59 3.61 5.95 3.01
C GLN A 59 2.13 5.81 3.39
N MET A 60 1.53 4.64 3.18
CA MET A 60 0.16 4.36 3.62
C MET A 60 0.02 4.54 5.14
N VAL A 61 0.93 3.94 5.92
CA VAL A 61 0.90 4.04 7.39
C VAL A 61 1.10 5.48 7.84
N LYS A 62 2.06 6.20 7.23
CA LYS A 62 2.32 7.62 7.55
C LYS A 62 1.06 8.48 7.41
N LYS A 63 0.37 8.36 6.27
CA LYS A 63 -0.89 9.08 6.03
C LYS A 63 -2.03 8.64 6.93
N MET A 64 -2.14 7.34 7.23
CA MET A 64 -3.15 6.85 8.18
C MET A 64 -2.95 7.46 9.58
N ILE A 65 -1.71 7.55 10.05
CA ILE A 65 -1.37 8.17 11.33
C ILE A 65 -1.67 9.67 11.28
N GLU A 66 -1.27 10.36 10.22
CA GLU A 66 -1.54 11.79 10.03
C GLU A 66 -3.06 12.09 10.08
N MET A 67 -3.88 11.33 9.36
CA MET A 67 -5.33 11.46 9.42
C MET A 67 -5.87 11.22 10.84
N TYR A 68 -5.34 10.22 11.54
CA TYR A 68 -5.76 9.93 12.92
C TYR A 68 -5.40 11.06 13.89
N GLU A 69 -4.18 11.60 13.81
CA GLU A 69 -3.71 12.74 14.61
C GLU A 69 -4.57 13.99 14.35
N GLN A 70 -4.91 14.25 13.08
CA GLN A 70 -5.79 15.35 12.69
C GLN A 70 -7.20 15.21 13.28
N ASN A 71 -7.76 14.00 13.30
CA ASN A 71 -9.09 13.73 13.85
C ASN A 71 -9.15 13.85 15.38
N ILE A 72 -8.05 13.57 16.08
CA ILE A 72 -7.97 13.77 17.54
C ILE A 72 -7.79 15.25 17.88
N THR A 73 -6.98 15.97 17.10
CA THR A 73 -6.67 17.38 17.37
C THR A 73 -7.83 18.32 17.04
N GLN A 74 -8.75 17.90 16.18
CA GLN A 74 -9.96 18.65 15.79
C GLN A 74 -11.18 18.36 16.69
N GLN A 75 -11.01 17.59 17.78
CA GLN A 75 -12.03 17.39 18.82
C GLN A 75 -11.83 18.37 19.97
#